data_AF-A0A950HYI8-F1
#
_entry.id   AF-A0A950HYI8-F1
#
_cell.length_a   1.000
_cell.length_b   1.000
_cell.length_c   1.000
_cell.angle_alpha   90.00
_cell.angle_beta   90.00
_cell.angle_gamma   90.00
#
_symmetry.space_group_name_H-M   'P 1'
#
loop_
_entity.id
_entity.type
_entity.pdbx_description
1 polymer ?
#
loop_
_entity_poly.entity_id
_entity_poly.type
_entity_poly.pdbx_seq_one_letter_code
_entity_poly.pdbx_strand_id
1 'polypeptide(L)'
;MTEIIPLTFEGRQFEGRRGESLAAALIAAGERVLRVSRTGAQRSIFCGMGICQDCLIEVDGRLNQRACMVKVDRPANIRRQCFGEERAIGMAPMPPRLIGDVPQEKPEVLVIGAGPGGLAAASAARRAGASVLVVDERPL
;
A
#
# COMPACT_ATOMS: atom_id res chain seq x y z
N MET A 1 4.76 22.33 -8.02
CA MET A 1 5.45 22.37 -6.72
C MET A 1 4.80 21.33 -5.84
N THR A 2 5.52 20.28 -5.44
CA THR A 2 4.91 19.15 -4.73
C THR A 2 4.59 19.56 -3.30
N GLU A 3 3.32 19.51 -2.92
CA GLU A 3 2.82 19.85 -1.58
C GLU A 3 3.53 18.99 -0.51
N ILE A 4 3.97 19.64 0.57
CA ILE A 4 4.61 18.99 1.71
C ILE A 4 3.55 18.68 2.76
N ILE A 5 3.56 17.44 3.25
CA ILE A 5 2.62 16.91 4.23
C ILE A 5 3.40 16.51 5.49
N PRO A 6 3.00 17.00 6.68
CA PRO A 6 3.65 16.64 7.93
C PRO A 6 3.30 15.20 8.31
N LEU A 7 4.32 14.41 8.65
CA LEU A 7 4.19 13.03 9.08
C LEU A 7 4.86 12.85 10.44
N THR A 8 4.47 11.82 11.17
CA THR A 8 5.11 11.44 12.43
C THR A 8 5.54 10.00 12.36
N PHE A 9 6.81 9.72 12.67
CA PHE A 9 7.34 8.37 12.81
C PHE A 9 7.91 8.19 14.21
N GLU A 10 7.37 7.26 14.99
CA GLU A 10 7.83 7.01 16.38
C GLU A 10 7.82 8.27 17.25
N GLY A 11 6.80 9.11 17.06
CA GLY A 11 6.67 10.40 17.74
C GLY A 11 7.57 11.52 17.20
N ARG A 12 8.46 11.25 16.24
CA ARG A 12 9.31 12.27 15.59
C ARG A 12 8.65 12.81 14.33
N GLN A 13 8.59 14.14 14.21
CA GLN A 13 8.07 14.78 13.01
C GLN A 13 9.07 14.71 11.85
N PHE A 14 8.54 14.50 10.65
CA PHE A 14 9.27 14.62 9.39
C PHE A 14 8.32 15.02 8.26
N GLU A 15 8.88 15.38 7.12
CA GLU A 15 8.13 15.84 5.96
C GLU A 15 8.07 14.75 4.89
N GLY A 16 6.89 14.58 4.30
CA GLY A 16 6.68 13.78 3.09
C GLY A 16 6.10 14.63 1.96
N ARG A 17 6.39 14.25 0.72
CA ARG A 17 5.84 14.89 -0.48
C ARG A 17 4.56 14.19 -0.91
N ARG A 18 3.50 14.94 -1.19
CA ARG A 18 2.24 14.38 -1.71
C ARG A 18 2.50 13.47 -2.91
N GLY A 19 1.95 12.25 -2.87
CA GLY A 19 2.00 11.25 -3.94
C GLY A 19 3.21 10.31 -3.91
N GLU A 20 4.27 10.61 -3.15
CA GLU A 20 5.34 9.64 -2.92
C GLU A 20 4.89 8.53 -1.97
N SER A 21 5.65 7.43 -1.91
CA SER A 21 5.34 6.35 -0.96
C SER A 21 5.84 6.69 0.45
N LEU A 22 5.18 6.17 1.49
CA LEU A 22 5.71 6.28 2.85
C LEU A 22 7.11 5.70 2.98
N ALA A 23 7.44 4.65 2.22
CA ALA A 23 8.81 4.14 2.17
C ALA A 23 9.79 5.17 1.61
N ALA A 24 9.46 5.87 0.52
CA ALA A 24 10.32 6.91 -0.04
C ALA A 24 10.54 8.05 0.98
N ALA A 25 9.47 8.52 1.63
CA ALA A 25 9.54 9.58 2.62
C ALA A 25 10.39 9.16 3.85
N LEU A 26 10.19 7.94 4.38
CA LEU A 26 10.95 7.42 5.51
C LEU A 26 12.44 7.23 5.18
N ILE A 27 12.76 6.67 4.01
CA ILE A 27 14.16 6.54 3.57
C ILE A 27 14.82 7.92 3.41
N ALA A 28 14.11 8.90 2.85
CA ALA A 28 14.60 10.27 2.71
C ALA A 28 14.84 10.94 4.07
N ALA A 29 14.02 10.62 5.09
CA ALA A 29 14.20 11.05 6.47
C ALA A 29 15.32 10.28 7.22
N GLY A 30 16.00 9.34 6.56
CA GLY A 30 17.11 8.56 7.13
C GLY A 30 16.69 7.28 7.86
N GLU A 31 15.39 6.94 7.86
CA GLU A 31 14.86 5.78 8.58
C GLU A 31 15.07 4.50 7.77
N ARG A 32 16.02 3.66 8.20
CA ARG A 32 16.36 2.42 7.47
C ARG A 32 15.76 1.14 8.05
N VAL A 33 15.21 1.19 9.26
CA VAL A 33 14.57 0.02 9.89
C VAL A 33 13.09 0.33 10.02
N LEU A 34 12.26 -0.42 9.28
CA LEU A 34 10.80 -0.24 9.25
C LEU A 34 10.07 -1.33 10.03
N ARG A 35 10.68 -2.52 10.11
CA ARG A 35 10.09 -3.70 10.72
C ARG A 35 11.14 -4.52 11.45
N VAL A 36 10.73 -5.21 12.51
CA VAL A 36 11.49 -6.30 13.12
C VAL A 36 10.72 -7.60 12.89
N SER A 37 11.38 -8.58 12.23
CA SER A 37 10.77 -9.86 11.91
C SER A 37 10.63 -10.75 13.15
N ARG A 38 9.96 -11.91 12.98
CA ARG A 38 9.86 -12.95 14.02
C ARG A 38 11.20 -13.44 14.54
N THR A 39 12.26 -13.37 13.74
CA THR A 39 13.61 -13.80 14.13
C THR A 39 14.44 -12.66 14.73
N GLY A 40 13.84 -11.50 14.99
CA GLY A 40 14.55 -10.29 15.43
C GLY A 40 15.30 -9.56 14.31
N ALA A 41 15.19 -10.03 13.05
CA ALA A 41 15.89 -9.39 11.94
C ALA A 41 15.26 -8.03 11.61
N GLN A 42 16.09 -7.00 11.50
CA GLN A 42 15.69 -5.68 11.02
C GLN A 42 15.39 -5.73 9.52
N ARG A 43 14.25 -5.19 9.13
CA ARG A 43 13.74 -5.19 7.76
C ARG A 43 13.38 -3.77 7.32
N SER A 44 13.47 -3.55 6.01
CA SER A 44 13.30 -2.25 5.36
C SER A 44 12.59 -2.40 4.02
N ILE A 45 12.59 -1.33 3.22
CA ILE A 45 12.30 -1.45 1.79
C ILE A 45 13.34 -2.33 1.11
N PHE A 46 12.86 -3.34 0.40
CA PHE A 46 13.68 -4.25 -0.41
C PHE A 46 13.22 -4.19 -1.88
N CYS A 47 12.03 -4.71 -2.18
CA CYS A 47 11.54 -4.77 -3.56
C CYS A 47 10.98 -3.45 -4.09
N GLY A 48 10.40 -2.61 -3.23
CA GLY A 48 9.63 -1.42 -3.65
C GLY A 48 8.37 -1.70 -4.48
N MET A 49 8.05 -2.98 -4.77
CA MET A 49 6.98 -3.39 -5.69
C MET A 49 5.68 -3.84 -4.99
N GLY A 50 5.67 -3.93 -3.65
CA GLY A 50 4.51 -4.39 -2.88
C GLY A 50 4.49 -5.89 -2.55
N ILE A 51 5.46 -6.69 -3.01
CA ILE A 51 5.38 -8.16 -2.91
C ILE A 51 6.16 -8.77 -1.73
N CYS A 52 7.33 -8.24 -1.39
CA CYS A 52 8.23 -8.89 -0.40
C CYS A 52 7.77 -8.78 1.06
N GLN A 53 6.92 -7.78 1.37
CA GLN A 53 6.44 -7.49 2.74
C GLN A 53 7.55 -7.23 3.79
N ASP A 54 8.76 -6.84 3.38
CA ASP A 54 9.81 -6.46 4.35
C ASP A 54 9.60 -5.02 4.89
N CYS A 55 8.90 -4.17 4.14
CA CYS A 55 8.61 -2.77 4.51
C CYS A 55 7.30 -2.57 5.28
N LEU A 56 6.84 -3.55 6.06
CA LEU A 56 5.60 -3.38 6.83
C LEU A 56 5.77 -2.35 7.93
N ILE A 57 4.78 -1.47 8.03
CA ILE A 57 4.65 -0.43 9.05
C ILE A 57 3.21 -0.42 9.57
N GLU A 58 3.01 0.24 10.69
CA GLU A 58 1.70 0.64 11.16
C GLU A 58 1.41 2.07 10.70
N VAL A 59 0.21 2.31 10.18
CA VAL A 59 -0.25 3.65 9.79
C VAL A 59 -1.59 3.91 10.45
N ASP A 60 -1.64 4.89 11.36
CA ASP A 60 -2.84 5.28 12.12
C ASP A 60 -3.55 4.08 12.78
N GLY A 61 -2.76 3.24 13.47
CA GLY A 61 -3.27 2.03 14.13
C GLY A 61 -3.53 0.84 13.21
N ARG A 62 -3.43 1.00 11.88
CA ARG A 62 -3.61 -0.10 10.92
C ARG A 62 -2.28 -0.81 10.70
N LEU A 63 -2.20 -2.05 11.17
CA LEU A 63 -1.01 -2.92 11.04
C LEU A 63 -0.85 -3.45 9.61
N ASN A 64 0.34 -3.99 9.32
CA ASN A 64 0.68 -4.69 8.07
C ASN A 64 0.54 -3.83 6.81
N GLN A 65 0.74 -2.51 6.95
CA GLN A 65 0.70 -1.61 5.81
C GLN A 65 2.03 -1.64 5.08
N ARG A 66 2.00 -1.83 3.76
CA ARG A 66 3.21 -1.85 2.93
C ARG A 66 3.65 -0.42 2.69
N ALA A 67 4.72 0.03 3.35
CA ALA A 67 5.22 1.40 3.22
C ALA A 67 5.47 1.80 1.75
N CYS A 68 5.89 0.86 0.90
CA CYS A 68 6.11 1.12 -0.54
C CYS A 68 4.82 1.33 -1.36
N MET A 69 3.66 0.92 -0.86
CA MET A 69 2.38 1.04 -1.56
C MET A 69 1.48 2.14 -0.97
N VAL A 70 1.65 2.49 0.30
CA VAL A 70 0.90 3.58 0.93
C VAL A 70 1.45 4.92 0.44
N LYS A 71 0.56 5.74 -0.10
CA LYS A 71 0.88 7.09 -0.58
C LYS A 71 0.82 8.11 0.54
N VAL A 72 1.66 9.12 0.46
CA VAL A 72 1.54 10.34 1.26
C VAL A 72 0.43 11.20 0.64
N ASP A 73 -0.74 11.21 1.27
CA ASP A 73 -1.90 12.00 0.82
C ASP A 73 -2.51 12.87 1.93
N ARG A 74 -2.15 12.60 3.19
CA ARG A 74 -2.57 13.32 4.39
C ARG A 74 -1.56 13.14 5.51
N PRO A 75 -1.64 13.95 6.59
CA PRO A 75 -0.89 13.69 7.81
C PRO A 75 -1.21 12.29 8.38
N ALA A 76 -0.19 11.61 8.88
CA ALA A 76 -0.31 10.27 9.43
C ALA A 76 0.68 10.02 10.57
N ASN A 77 0.25 9.19 11.52
CA ASN A 77 1.10 8.64 12.58
C ASN A 77 1.57 7.24 12.19
N ILE A 78 2.87 7.07 12.12
CA ILE A 78 3.53 5.88 11.59
C ILE A 78 4.39 5.27 12.71
N ARG A 79 4.31 3.95 12.83
CA ARG A 79 5.16 3.20 13.77
C ARG A 79 5.80 2.02 13.06
N ARG A 80 6.97 1.62 13.54
CA ARG A 80 7.61 0.37 13.14
C ARG A 80 6.73 -0.78 13.57
N GLN A 81 6.74 -1.83 12.75
CA GLN A 81 6.09 -3.06 13.10
C GLN A 81 7.09 -4.05 13.68
N CYS A 82 6.96 -4.35 14.97
CA CYS A 82 7.78 -5.34 15.65
C CYS A 82 6.97 -6.62 15.89
N PHE A 83 7.50 -7.76 15.43
CA PHE A 83 6.87 -9.04 15.72
C PHE A 83 6.88 -9.32 17.23
N GLY A 84 5.76 -9.78 17.78
CA GLY A 84 5.64 -10.13 19.20
C GLY A 84 5.32 -8.96 20.12
N GLU A 85 5.20 -7.73 19.62
CA GLU A 85 4.60 -6.65 20.42
C GLU A 85 3.13 -6.94 20.66
N GLU A 86 2.78 -7.13 21.94
CA GLU A 86 1.41 -7.31 22.39
C GLU A 86 0.65 -6.00 22.13
N ARG A 87 -0.23 -6.03 21.13
CA ARG A 87 -1.11 -4.92 20.79
C ARG A 87 -2.51 -5.30 21.20
N ALA A 88 -3.22 -4.36 21.81
CA ALA A 88 -4.68 -4.46 21.93
C ALA A 88 -5.27 -4.44 20.52
N ILE A 89 -5.35 -5.60 19.89
CA ILE A 89 -6.22 -5.81 18.74
C ILE A 89 -7.59 -5.61 19.36
N GLY A 90 -8.25 -4.50 19.02
CA GLY A 90 -9.64 -4.29 19.36
C GLY A 90 -10.45 -5.39 18.71
N MET A 91 -10.56 -6.53 19.38
CA MET A 91 -11.29 -7.70 18.94
C MET A 91 -12.77 -7.49 19.26
N ALA A 92 -13.28 -6.30 18.93
CA ALA A 92 -14.70 -6.10 18.85
C ALA A 92 -15.20 -7.13 17.82
N PRO A 93 -16.21 -7.96 18.16
CA PRO A 93 -16.80 -8.87 17.21
C PRO A 93 -17.19 -8.05 15.98
N MET A 94 -16.51 -8.28 14.86
CA MET A 94 -16.88 -7.62 13.63
C MET A 94 -18.06 -8.41 13.09
N PRO A 95 -19.28 -7.84 13.09
CA PRO A 95 -20.44 -8.57 12.59
C PRO A 95 -20.17 -8.99 11.14
N PRO A 96 -20.67 -10.15 10.70
CA PRO A 96 -20.54 -10.56 9.30
C PRO A 96 -21.12 -9.45 8.43
N ARG A 97 -20.30 -8.89 7.54
CA ARG A 97 -20.81 -8.02 6.49
C ARG A 97 -21.48 -8.91 5.46
N LEU A 98 -22.80 -8.85 5.39
CA LEU A 98 -23.52 -9.40 4.25
C LEU A 98 -23.02 -8.66 3.01
N ILE A 99 -22.65 -9.42 1.98
CA ILE A 99 -22.39 -8.85 0.66
C ILE A 99 -23.74 -8.37 0.16
N GLY A 100 -23.96 -7.04 0.17
CA GLY A 100 -25.14 -6.43 -0.43
C GLY A 100 -25.08 -6.48 -1.96
N ASP A 101 -25.91 -5.69 -2.63
CA ASP A 101 -25.83 -5.54 -4.08
C ASP A 101 -24.48 -4.92 -4.47
N VAL A 102 -23.59 -5.74 -5.03
CA VAL A 102 -22.29 -5.29 -5.54
C VAL A 102 -22.46 -4.93 -7.01
N PRO A 103 -21.99 -3.75 -7.47
CA PRO A 103 -21.95 -3.41 -8.88
C PRO A 103 -21.30 -4.53 -9.70
N GLN A 104 -21.98 -4.97 -10.75
CA GLN A 104 -21.48 -6.02 -11.64
C GLN A 104 -21.00 -5.42 -12.96
N GLU A 105 -19.70 -5.51 -13.21
CA GLU A 105 -19.11 -5.19 -14.51
C GLU A 105 -19.01 -6.47 -15.34
N LYS A 106 -19.43 -6.43 -16.60
CA LYS A 106 -19.45 -7.59 -17.51
C LYS A 106 -18.72 -7.28 -18.83
N PRO A 107 -17.40 -7.09 -18.80
CA PRO A 107 -16.62 -6.92 -20.01
C PRO A 107 -16.53 -8.23 -20.79
N GLU A 108 -16.35 -8.13 -22.11
CA GLU A 108 -15.99 -9.30 -22.94
C GLU A 108 -14.57 -9.78 -22.62
N VAL A 109 -13.68 -8.85 -22.25
CA VAL A 109 -12.31 -9.17 -21.85
C VAL A 109 -11.96 -8.46 -20.54
N LEU A 110 -11.62 -9.26 -19.52
CA LEU A 110 -11.04 -8.77 -18.27
C LEU A 110 -9.51 -8.95 -18.32
N VAL A 111 -8.77 -7.86 -18.13
CA VAL A 111 -7.31 -7.87 -17.99
C VAL A 111 -6.94 -7.58 -16.55
N ILE A 112 -6.15 -8.48 -15.94
CA ILE A 112 -5.63 -8.33 -14.57
C ILE A 112 -4.16 -7.89 -14.66
N GLY A 113 -3.88 -6.69 -14.17
CA GLY A 113 -2.59 -6.01 -14.23
C GLY A 113 -2.52 -4.97 -15.35
N ALA A 114 -2.13 -3.74 -15.01
CA ALA A 114 -1.90 -2.60 -15.89
C ALA A 114 -0.40 -2.36 -16.15
N GLY A 115 0.42 -3.41 -16.04
CA GLY A 115 1.79 -3.39 -16.54
C GLY A 115 1.86 -3.38 -18.07
N PRO A 116 3.06 -3.34 -18.67
CA PRO A 116 3.23 -3.28 -20.13
C PRO A 116 2.50 -4.41 -20.88
N GLY A 117 2.58 -5.65 -20.37
CA GLY A 117 1.91 -6.80 -20.98
C GLY A 117 0.38 -6.72 -20.90
N GLY A 118 -0.16 -6.31 -19.74
CA GLY A 118 -1.60 -6.16 -19.55
C GLY A 118 -2.17 -5.02 -20.39
N LEU A 119 -1.52 -3.86 -20.41
CA LEU A 119 -1.93 -2.74 -21.27
C LEU A 119 -1.81 -3.07 -22.76
N ALA A 120 -0.78 -3.81 -23.18
CA ALA A 120 -0.66 -4.28 -24.56
C ALA A 120 -1.82 -5.22 -24.94
N ALA A 121 -2.16 -6.19 -24.07
CA ALA A 121 -3.29 -7.10 -24.26
C ALA A 121 -4.62 -6.35 -24.30
N ALA A 122 -4.86 -5.43 -23.36
CA ALA A 122 -6.05 -4.59 -23.32
C ALA A 122 -6.21 -3.74 -24.57
N SER A 123 -5.10 -3.15 -25.04
CA SER A 123 -5.05 -2.34 -26.25
C SER A 123 -5.36 -3.16 -27.51
N ALA A 124 -4.82 -4.38 -27.60
CA ALA A 124 -5.10 -5.29 -28.72
C ALA A 124 -6.57 -5.75 -28.74
N ALA A 125 -7.12 -6.16 -27.60
CA ALA A 125 -8.53 -6.55 -27.48
C ALA A 125 -9.48 -5.40 -27.82
N ARG A 126 -9.17 -4.18 -27.36
CA ARG A 126 -9.97 -2.98 -27.68
C ARG A 126 -9.93 -2.67 -29.18
N ARG A 127 -8.77 -2.77 -29.83
CA ARG A 127 -8.65 -2.58 -31.29
C ARG A 127 -9.43 -3.62 -32.10
N ALA A 128 -9.65 -4.81 -31.54
CA ALA A 128 -10.50 -5.85 -32.12
C ALA A 128 -12.01 -5.63 -31.88
N GLY A 129 -12.40 -4.54 -31.21
CA GLY A 129 -13.79 -4.16 -30.95
C GLY A 129 -14.36 -4.64 -29.62
N ALA A 130 -13.59 -5.36 -28.80
CA ALA A 130 -14.09 -5.88 -27.52
C ALA A 130 -14.26 -4.77 -26.46
N SER A 131 -15.24 -4.95 -25.58
CA SER A 131 -15.34 -4.26 -24.30
C SER A 131 -14.31 -4.81 -23.31
N VAL A 132 -13.39 -3.94 -22.85
CA VAL A 132 -12.26 -4.33 -22.01
C VAL A 132 -12.29 -3.60 -20.68
N LEU A 133 -12.17 -4.34 -19.57
CA LEU A 133 -11.91 -3.81 -18.23
C LEU A 133 -10.48 -4.19 -17.80
N VAL A 134 -9.72 -3.22 -17.32
CA VAL A 134 -8.39 -3.45 -16.74
C VAL A 134 -8.46 -3.20 -15.24
N VAL A 135 -7.98 -4.15 -14.44
CA VAL A 135 -7.90 -4.04 -12.99
C VAL A 135 -6.45 -4.17 -12.55
N ASP A 136 -5.95 -3.20 -11.80
CA ASP A 136 -4.62 -3.24 -11.18
C ASP A 136 -4.71 -2.88 -9.70
N GLU A 137 -3.82 -3.43 -8.88
CA GLU A 137 -3.76 -3.15 -7.45
C GLU A 137 -3.11 -1.79 -7.13
N ARG A 138 -2.38 -1.21 -8.09
CA ARG A 138 -1.67 0.07 -7.96
C ARG A 138 -2.61 1.22 -8.32
N PRO A 139 -2.57 2.33 -7.56
CA PRO A 139 -3.27 3.54 -7.96
C PRO A 139 -2.64 4.10 -9.26
N LEU A 140 -3.50 4.56 -10.15
CA LEU A 140 -3.15 5.32 -11.36
C LEU A 140 -2.53 6.68 -11.00
#